data_AF-A0A2H9Q116-F1
#
_entry.id   AF-A0A2H9Q116-F1
#
_cell.length_a   1.000
_cell.length_b   1.000
_cell.length_c   1.000
_cell.angle_alpha   90.00
_cell.angle_beta   90.00
_cell.angle_gamma   90.00
#
_symmetry.space_group_name_H-M   'P 1'
#
loop_
_entity.id
_entity.type
_entity.pdbx_description
1 polymer ?
#
loop_
_entity_poly.entity_id
_entity_poly.type
_entity_poly.pdbx_seq_one_letter_code
_entity_poly.pdbx_strand_id
1 'polypeptide(L)'
;MAVIEQVLFPNTFGMELIYSFVIIVCSLLVYFSTKKMYDLSKYQGIKYFRMSFLFFAIAYFFKSFISFLFLILEVHEILEFSTLFLGVLTLFFFMYASTMAIFYLLYSVVWKDLKEKRFTIPLIHILVLVISALSIAIREVKILLGLQIFIFLFIAIYNHFHIKKLKGSKKPGHLHMIYLILFVFWMLNLADLLISGFNPILEILISMVSIGLFLVILYKVVKNVGSS
;
A
#
# COMPACT_ATOMS: atom_id res chain seq x y z
N MET A 1 -3.04 33.17 14.21
CA MET A 1 -2.52 31.94 13.57
C MET A 1 -3.03 30.69 14.26
N ALA A 2 -2.89 30.55 15.59
CA ALA A 2 -3.39 29.38 16.34
C ALA A 2 -4.93 29.10 16.23
N VAL A 3 -5.75 30.12 15.98
CA VAL A 3 -7.22 29.96 15.87
C VAL A 3 -7.64 29.32 14.54
N ILE A 4 -6.88 29.52 13.46
CA ILE A 4 -7.16 28.89 12.15
C ILE A 4 -6.74 27.42 12.18
N GLU A 5 -5.67 27.09 12.91
CA GLU A 5 -5.22 25.73 13.14
C GLU A 5 -6.31 24.89 13.83
N GLN A 6 -6.88 25.36 14.94
CA GLN A 6 -7.92 24.60 15.67
C GLN A 6 -9.22 24.36 14.88
N VAL A 7 -9.52 25.15 13.85
CA VAL A 7 -10.72 24.94 13.00
C VAL A 7 -10.43 23.95 11.85
N LEU A 8 -9.16 23.80 11.46
CA LEU A 8 -8.74 22.84 10.42
C LEU A 8 -8.53 21.42 10.97
N PHE A 9 -8.08 21.27 12.22
CA PHE A 9 -7.81 19.97 12.85
C PHE A 9 -9.03 19.03 13.07
N PRO A 10 -10.28 19.48 13.35
CA PRO A 10 -11.40 18.54 13.46
C PRO A 10 -11.87 17.99 12.11
N ASN A 11 -11.47 18.60 10.98
CA ASN A 11 -11.90 18.20 9.64
C ASN A 11 -10.96 17.18 8.97
N THR A 12 -9.76 16.94 9.49
CA THR A 12 -8.80 15.99 8.88
C THR A 12 -9.16 14.54 9.18
N PHE A 13 -9.60 14.23 10.40
CA PHE A 13 -9.96 12.86 10.79
C PHE A 13 -11.11 12.28 9.94
N GLY A 14 -12.19 13.05 9.76
CA GLY A 14 -13.33 12.62 8.95
C GLY A 14 -12.94 12.38 7.49
N MET A 15 -12.06 13.24 6.94
CA MET A 15 -11.51 13.08 5.60
C MET A 15 -10.65 11.82 5.47
N GLU A 16 -9.79 11.54 6.46
CA GLU A 16 -8.95 10.34 6.47
C GLU A 16 -9.77 9.03 6.55
N LEU A 17 -10.85 9.04 7.34
CA LEU A 17 -11.79 7.92 7.39
C LEU A 17 -12.51 7.69 6.06
N ILE A 18 -13.06 8.75 5.46
CA ILE A 18 -13.74 8.66 4.15
C ILE A 18 -12.74 8.18 3.09
N TYR A 19 -11.54 8.74 3.08
CA TYR A 19 -10.45 8.34 2.20
C TYR A 19 -10.14 6.84 2.33
N SER A 20 -9.85 6.38 3.55
CA SER A 20 -9.53 4.98 3.82
C SER A 20 -10.67 4.06 3.43
N PHE A 21 -11.92 4.44 3.73
CA PHE A 21 -13.11 3.68 3.35
C PHE A 21 -13.22 3.52 1.82
N VAL A 22 -13.05 4.60 1.06
CA VAL A 22 -13.08 4.55 -0.41
C VAL A 22 -11.99 3.62 -0.94
N ILE A 23 -10.76 3.70 -0.42
CA ILE A 23 -9.67 2.82 -0.85
C ILE A 23 -9.94 1.36 -0.51
N ILE A 24 -10.47 1.06 0.69
CA ILE A 24 -10.85 -0.29 1.10
C ILE A 24 -11.90 -0.86 0.14
N VAL A 25 -12.98 -0.12 -0.12
CA VAL A 25 -14.05 -0.56 -1.03
C VAL A 25 -13.51 -0.76 -2.45
N CYS A 26 -12.74 0.18 -2.99
CA CYS A 26 -12.13 0.04 -4.31
C CYS A 26 -11.22 -1.20 -4.39
N SER A 27 -10.41 -1.42 -3.36
CA SER A 27 -9.48 -2.55 -3.30
C SER A 27 -10.21 -3.90 -3.24
N LEU A 28 -11.27 -4.00 -2.44
CA LEU A 28 -12.10 -5.21 -2.38
C LEU A 28 -12.84 -5.46 -3.70
N LEU A 29 -13.36 -4.41 -4.35
CA LEU A 29 -14.01 -4.54 -5.66
C LEU A 29 -13.02 -5.03 -6.73
N VAL A 30 -11.78 -4.51 -6.74
CA VAL A 30 -10.71 -5.03 -7.62
C VAL A 30 -10.42 -6.50 -7.29
N TYR A 31 -10.34 -6.85 -6.01
CA TYR A 31 -10.10 -8.23 -5.56
C TYR A 31 -11.18 -9.20 -6.09
N PHE A 32 -12.45 -8.88 -5.90
CA PHE A 32 -13.55 -9.74 -6.33
C PHE A 32 -13.71 -9.79 -7.85
N SER A 33 -13.51 -8.66 -8.54
CA SER A 33 -13.59 -8.59 -10.01
C SER A 33 -12.49 -9.42 -10.68
N THR A 34 -11.27 -9.37 -10.14
CA THR A 34 -10.13 -10.14 -10.66
C THR A 34 -10.20 -11.63 -10.34
N LYS A 35 -10.99 -12.04 -9.34
CA LYS A 35 -11.22 -13.47 -9.04
C LYS A 35 -11.85 -14.19 -10.23
N LYS A 36 -12.88 -13.62 -10.84
CA LYS A 36 -13.52 -14.18 -12.03
C LYS A 36 -12.54 -14.34 -13.20
N MET A 37 -11.72 -13.30 -13.45
CA MET A 37 -10.68 -13.36 -14.50
C MET A 37 -9.61 -14.42 -14.22
N TYR A 38 -9.22 -14.60 -12.96
CA TYR A 38 -8.26 -15.63 -12.58
C TYR A 38 -8.83 -17.03 -12.80
N ASP A 39 -10.08 -17.26 -12.39
CA ASP A 39 -10.72 -18.57 -12.50
C ASP A 39 -10.84 -19.01 -13.97
N LEU A 40 -11.04 -18.06 -14.90
CA LEU A 40 -11.08 -18.31 -16.35
C LEU A 40 -9.69 -18.49 -16.99
N SER A 41 -8.74 -17.60 -16.71
CA SER A 41 -7.44 -17.57 -17.40
C SER A 41 -6.36 -18.45 -16.75
N LYS A 42 -6.51 -18.77 -15.46
CA LYS A 42 -5.51 -19.42 -14.60
C LYS A 42 -4.13 -18.73 -14.60
N TYR A 43 -4.08 -17.44 -14.97
CA TYR A 43 -2.84 -16.69 -15.08
C TYR A 43 -2.32 -16.24 -13.70
N GLN A 44 -1.16 -16.72 -13.28
CA GLN A 44 -0.62 -16.49 -11.93
C GLN A 44 -0.39 -15.00 -11.61
N GLY A 45 -0.02 -14.17 -12.59
CA GLY A 45 0.10 -12.73 -12.38
C GLY A 45 -1.18 -12.09 -11.85
N ILE A 46 -2.37 -12.54 -12.30
CA ILE A 46 -3.67 -12.01 -11.83
C ILE A 46 -3.92 -12.45 -10.38
N LYS A 47 -3.48 -13.65 -9.99
CA LYS A 47 -3.58 -14.12 -8.60
C LYS A 47 -2.83 -13.18 -7.66
N TYR A 48 -1.59 -12.84 -7.97
CA TYR A 48 -0.77 -11.98 -7.12
C TYR A 48 -1.22 -10.52 -7.17
N PHE A 49 -1.65 -10.04 -8.34
CA PHE A 49 -2.30 -8.74 -8.48
C PHE A 49 -3.51 -8.64 -7.54
N ARG A 50 -4.41 -9.63 -7.59
CA ARG A 50 -5.58 -9.70 -6.72
C ARG A 50 -5.18 -9.67 -5.23
N MET A 51 -4.21 -10.51 -4.83
CA MET A 51 -3.75 -10.54 -3.43
C MET A 51 -3.18 -9.20 -2.97
N SER A 52 -2.48 -8.46 -3.85
CA SER A 52 -2.00 -7.10 -3.53
C SER A 52 -3.15 -6.18 -3.10
N PHE A 53 -4.27 -6.16 -3.82
CA PHE A 53 -5.43 -5.34 -3.46
C PHE A 53 -6.10 -5.81 -2.17
N LEU A 54 -6.12 -7.12 -1.88
CA LEU A 54 -6.58 -7.59 -0.57
C LEU A 54 -5.72 -7.02 0.56
N PHE A 55 -4.39 -7.07 0.40
CA PHE A 55 -3.46 -6.52 1.39
C PHE A 55 -3.51 -5.00 1.48
N PHE A 56 -3.79 -4.27 0.39
CA PHE A 56 -4.10 -2.85 0.46
C PHE A 56 -5.36 -2.59 1.30
N ALA A 57 -6.46 -3.33 1.06
CA ALA A 57 -7.67 -3.18 1.87
C ALA A 57 -7.39 -3.40 3.36
N ILE A 58 -6.63 -4.44 3.70
CA ILE A 58 -6.22 -4.73 5.09
C ILE A 58 -5.34 -3.60 5.65
N ALA A 59 -4.37 -3.11 4.89
CA ALA A 59 -3.51 -2.02 5.32
C ALA A 59 -4.31 -0.74 5.60
N TYR A 60 -5.20 -0.32 4.69
CA TYR A 60 -6.02 0.89 4.89
C TYR A 60 -7.05 0.71 6.01
N PHE A 61 -7.53 -0.51 6.26
CA PHE A 61 -8.33 -0.81 7.45
C PHE A 61 -7.55 -0.55 8.74
N PHE A 62 -6.32 -1.05 8.84
CA PHE A 62 -5.47 -0.77 10.01
C PHE A 62 -5.02 0.70 10.08
N LYS A 63 -4.81 1.39 8.95
CA LYS A 63 -4.56 2.84 8.93
C LYS A 63 -5.71 3.59 9.59
N SER A 64 -6.94 3.35 9.11
CA SER A 64 -8.15 3.95 9.67
C SER A 64 -8.35 3.63 11.14
N PHE A 65 -8.00 2.41 11.57
CA PHE A 65 -8.08 2.02 12.96
C PHE A 65 -7.03 2.72 13.85
N ILE A 66 -5.81 2.94 13.34
CA ILE A 66 -4.79 3.76 14.03
C ILE A 66 -5.30 5.18 14.24
N SER A 67 -5.82 5.83 13.19
CA SER A 67 -6.37 7.18 13.29
C SER A 67 -7.53 7.25 14.29
N PHE A 68 -8.40 6.23 14.29
CA PHE A 68 -9.51 6.14 15.24
C PHE A 68 -9.02 6.02 16.69
N LEU A 69 -7.93 5.27 16.92
CA LEU A 69 -7.34 5.16 18.24
C LEU A 69 -6.64 6.45 18.68
N PHE A 70 -6.01 7.21 17.77
CA PHE A 70 -5.46 8.53 18.09
C PHE A 70 -6.55 9.48 18.58
N LEU A 71 -7.73 9.45 17.94
CA LEU A 71 -8.87 10.27 18.34
C LEU A 71 -9.36 9.92 19.75
N ILE A 72 -9.54 8.62 20.05
CA ILE A 72 -10.09 8.18 21.35
C ILE A 72 -9.12 8.40 22.50
N LEU A 73 -7.83 8.17 22.25
CA LEU A 73 -6.80 8.20 23.29
C LEU A 73 -6.15 9.58 23.44
N GLU A 74 -6.56 10.55 22.63
CA GLU A 74 -6.00 11.90 22.57
C GLU A 74 -4.47 11.92 22.38
N VAL A 75 -3.91 10.87 21.78
CA VAL A 75 -2.46 10.75 21.57
C VAL A 75 -2.05 11.59 20.36
N HIS A 76 -1.06 12.45 20.55
CA HIS A 76 -0.61 13.39 19.51
C HIS A 76 0.55 12.82 18.66
N GLU A 77 1.26 11.81 19.17
CA GLU A 77 2.41 11.21 18.47
C GLU A 77 2.34 9.68 18.35
N ILE A 78 2.76 9.15 17.19
CA ILE A 78 2.83 7.71 16.91
C ILE A 78 3.76 6.97 17.89
N LEU A 79 4.80 7.65 18.39
CA LEU A 79 5.76 7.06 19.33
C LEU A 79 5.14 6.84 20.70
N GLU A 80 4.34 7.79 21.18
CA GLU A 80 3.55 7.64 22.41
C GLU A 80 2.50 6.53 22.23
N PHE A 81 1.88 6.46 21.06
CA PHE A 81 0.95 5.38 20.72
C PHE A 81 1.60 3.99 20.71
N SER A 82 2.88 3.90 20.31
CA SER A 82 3.66 2.66 20.34
C SER A 82 3.94 2.15 21.76
N THR A 83 3.63 2.92 22.80
CA THR A 83 3.72 2.42 24.18
C THR A 83 2.49 1.60 24.57
N LEU A 84 1.37 1.78 23.87
CA LEU A 84 0.14 1.04 24.10
C LEU A 84 0.16 -0.27 23.32
N PHE A 85 -0.13 -1.38 24.00
CA PHE A 85 -0.14 -2.71 23.40
C PHE A 85 -1.00 -2.77 22.12
N LEU A 86 -2.18 -2.16 22.16
CA LEU A 86 -3.09 -2.10 21.01
C LEU A 86 -2.46 -1.31 19.86
N GLY A 87 -1.79 -0.20 20.14
CA GLY A 87 -1.18 0.64 19.12
C GLY A 87 0.01 -0.02 18.41
N VAL A 88 0.85 -0.72 19.18
CA VAL A 88 1.91 -1.57 18.64
C VAL A 88 1.36 -2.62 17.70
N LEU A 89 0.30 -3.32 18.13
CA LEU A 89 -0.30 -4.40 17.36
C LEU A 89 -0.90 -3.89 16.05
N THR A 90 -1.59 -2.76 16.08
CA THR A 90 -2.21 -2.18 14.88
C THR A 90 -1.18 -1.66 13.91
N LEU A 91 -0.11 -1.03 14.41
CA LEU A 91 1.01 -0.59 13.60
C LEU A 91 1.74 -1.78 12.96
N PHE A 92 1.91 -2.89 13.70
CA PHE A 92 2.47 -4.14 13.17
C PHE A 92 1.70 -4.64 11.95
N PHE A 93 0.39 -4.78 12.11
CA PHE A 93 -0.45 -5.31 11.04
C PHE A 93 -0.52 -4.34 9.85
N PHE A 94 -0.56 -3.03 10.11
CA PHE A 94 -0.47 -2.02 9.06
C PHE A 94 0.82 -2.20 8.25
N MET A 95 1.98 -2.19 8.90
CA MET A 95 3.30 -2.31 8.25
C MET A 95 3.47 -3.63 7.50
N TYR A 96 2.99 -4.72 8.08
CA TYR A 96 3.01 -6.04 7.46
C TYR A 96 2.14 -6.07 6.21
N ALA A 97 0.87 -5.66 6.32
CA ALA A 97 -0.08 -5.71 5.22
C ALA A 97 0.34 -4.77 4.09
N SER A 98 0.80 -3.57 4.42
CA SER A 98 1.25 -2.58 3.45
C SER A 98 2.44 -3.07 2.64
N THR A 99 3.45 -3.65 3.32
CA THR A 99 4.65 -4.17 2.67
C THR A 99 4.33 -5.43 1.86
N MET A 100 3.46 -6.32 2.35
CA MET A 100 2.98 -7.47 1.58
C MET A 100 2.22 -7.05 0.32
N ALA A 101 1.39 -6.01 0.39
CA ALA A 101 0.66 -5.50 -0.78
C ALA A 101 1.61 -5.17 -1.92
N ILE A 102 2.72 -4.49 -1.61
CA ILE A 102 3.76 -4.12 -2.55
C ILE A 102 4.46 -5.34 -3.13
N PHE A 103 4.92 -6.26 -2.28
CA PHE A 103 5.61 -7.44 -2.76
C PHE A 103 4.73 -8.28 -3.68
N TYR A 104 3.43 -8.41 -3.36
CA TYR A 104 2.48 -9.06 -4.25
C TYR A 104 2.28 -8.31 -5.56
N LEU A 105 2.25 -6.98 -5.52
CA LEU A 105 2.15 -6.15 -6.73
C LEU A 105 3.38 -6.36 -7.63
N LEU A 106 4.58 -6.34 -7.06
CA LEU A 106 5.82 -6.59 -7.79
C LEU A 106 5.86 -8.02 -8.35
N TYR A 107 5.51 -9.00 -7.52
CA TYR A 107 5.50 -10.39 -7.94
C TYR A 107 4.48 -10.62 -9.07
N SER A 108 3.36 -9.91 -9.09
CA SER A 108 2.39 -9.95 -10.20
C SER A 108 2.98 -9.56 -11.56
N VAL A 109 4.05 -8.76 -11.56
CA VAL A 109 4.77 -8.32 -12.76
C VAL A 109 5.86 -9.31 -13.14
N VAL A 110 6.62 -9.80 -12.15
CA VAL A 110 7.86 -10.57 -12.39
C VAL A 110 7.69 -12.08 -12.25
N TRP A 111 6.46 -12.55 -12.03
CA TRP A 111 6.15 -13.98 -11.87
C TRP A 111 6.65 -14.87 -13.02
N LYS A 112 6.80 -14.33 -14.25
CA LYS A 112 7.31 -15.11 -15.40
C LYS A 112 8.79 -15.45 -15.28
N ASP A 113 9.58 -14.52 -14.75
CA ASP A 113 11.02 -14.68 -14.60
C ASP A 113 11.35 -15.49 -13.34
N LEU A 114 10.52 -15.33 -12.31
CA LEU A 114 10.55 -16.12 -11.10
C LEU A 114 9.78 -17.42 -11.35
N LYS A 115 10.39 -18.37 -12.10
CA LYS A 115 9.91 -19.76 -12.20
C LYS A 115 9.40 -20.16 -10.82
N GLU A 116 8.13 -20.53 -10.70
CA GLU A 116 7.40 -20.75 -9.43
C GLU A 116 8.18 -21.68 -8.50
N LYS A 117 9.15 -21.14 -7.79
CA LYS A 117 9.83 -21.84 -6.71
C LYS A 117 8.83 -21.80 -5.57
N ARG A 118 8.36 -22.97 -5.18
CA ARG A 118 7.38 -23.19 -4.11
C ARG A 118 7.67 -22.38 -2.83
N PHE A 119 8.94 -22.03 -2.60
CA PHE A 119 9.43 -21.30 -1.43
C PHE A 119 9.49 -19.78 -1.56
N THR A 120 9.33 -19.18 -2.75
CA THR A 120 9.51 -17.72 -2.90
C THR A 120 8.49 -16.90 -2.12
N ILE A 121 7.21 -17.26 -2.18
CA ILE A 121 6.15 -16.52 -1.46
C ILE A 121 6.29 -16.68 0.07
N PRO A 122 6.47 -17.90 0.63
CA PRO A 122 6.74 -18.06 2.06
C PRO A 122 7.96 -17.26 2.55
N LEU A 123 9.05 -17.22 1.78
CA LEU A 123 10.24 -16.43 2.14
C LEU A 123 9.95 -14.93 2.19
N ILE A 124 9.13 -14.42 1.26
CA ILE A 124 8.68 -13.02 1.28
C ILE A 124 7.85 -12.74 2.54
N HIS A 125 6.93 -13.63 2.93
CA HIS A 125 6.17 -13.45 4.17
C HIS A 125 7.07 -13.40 5.40
N ILE A 126 8.03 -14.33 5.51
CA ILE A 126 8.99 -14.35 6.62
C ILE A 126 9.82 -13.05 6.63
N LEU A 127 10.31 -12.61 5.47
CA LEU A 127 11.06 -11.37 5.34
C LEU A 127 10.24 -10.15 5.79
N VAL A 128 9.00 -10.03 5.32
CA VAL A 128 8.13 -8.90 5.67
C VAL A 128 7.72 -8.93 7.14
N LEU A 129 7.51 -10.12 7.70
CA LEU A 129 7.25 -10.30 9.13
C LEU A 129 8.44 -9.83 9.97
N VAL A 130 9.67 -10.22 9.59
CA VAL A 130 10.90 -9.75 10.25
C VAL A 130 11.04 -8.24 10.14
N ILE A 131 10.83 -7.67 8.95
CA ILE A 131 10.90 -6.20 8.75
C ILE A 131 9.87 -5.49 9.62
N SER A 132 8.64 -6.00 9.70
CA SER A 132 7.56 -5.40 10.51
C SER A 132 7.83 -5.51 12.01
N ALA A 133 8.42 -6.62 12.46
CA ALA A 133 8.83 -6.79 13.85
C ALA A 133 10.01 -5.86 14.23
N LEU A 134 11.03 -5.78 13.37
CA LEU A 134 12.18 -4.88 13.57
C LEU A 134 11.74 -3.41 13.56
N SER A 135 10.81 -3.05 12.68
CA SER A 135 10.22 -1.72 12.59
C SER A 135 9.66 -1.24 13.93
N ILE A 136 9.00 -2.14 14.67
CA ILE A 136 8.43 -1.84 15.98
C ILE A 136 9.49 -1.84 17.06
N ALA A 137 10.44 -2.77 17.01
CA ALA A 137 11.49 -2.89 18.02
C ALA A 137 12.38 -1.64 18.07
N ILE A 138 12.65 -1.03 16.91
CA ILE A 138 13.55 0.11 16.79
C ILE A 138 12.90 1.42 17.29
N ARG A 139 11.57 1.57 17.18
CA ARG A 139 10.82 2.76 17.61
C ARG A 139 11.35 4.09 17.06
N GLU A 140 11.99 4.09 15.89
CA GLU A 140 12.50 5.30 15.24
C GLU A 140 11.87 5.48 13.85
N VAL A 141 11.05 6.53 13.72
CA VAL A 141 10.32 6.86 12.48
C VAL A 141 11.26 7.01 11.28
N LYS A 142 12.45 7.61 11.49
CA LYS A 142 13.44 7.81 10.43
C LYS A 142 13.98 6.50 9.88
N ILE A 143 14.24 5.53 10.77
CA ILE A 143 14.74 4.20 10.37
C ILE A 143 13.64 3.42 9.65
N LEU A 144 12.39 3.55 10.12
CA LEU A 144 11.23 2.94 9.48
C LEU A 144 11.04 3.42 8.03
N LEU A 145 11.04 4.75 7.83
CA LEU A 145 10.99 5.36 6.50
C LEU A 145 12.20 4.93 5.65
N GLY A 146 13.41 4.93 6.24
CA GLY A 146 14.63 4.50 5.56
C GLY A 146 14.55 3.05 5.06
N LEU A 147 14.03 2.13 5.87
CA LEU A 147 13.81 0.73 5.48
C LEU A 147 12.82 0.62 4.31
N GLN A 148 11.73 1.38 4.35
CA GLN A 148 10.73 1.36 3.28
C GLN A 148 11.25 1.99 1.99
N ILE A 149 12.02 3.08 2.09
CA ILE A 149 12.73 3.68 0.95
C ILE A 149 13.76 2.68 0.38
N PHE A 150 14.47 1.94 1.23
CA PHE A 150 15.42 0.93 0.77
C PHE A 150 14.73 -0.20 -0.01
N ILE A 151 13.61 -0.72 0.50
CA ILE A 151 12.77 -1.68 -0.22
C ILE A 151 12.29 -1.06 -1.54
N PHE A 152 11.86 0.21 -1.52
CA PHE A 152 11.46 0.92 -2.72
C PHE A 152 12.55 1.00 -3.78
N LEU A 153 13.76 1.40 -3.39
CA LEU A 153 14.90 1.48 -4.31
C LEU A 153 15.24 0.11 -4.86
N PHE A 154 15.25 -0.93 -4.03
CA PHE A 154 15.48 -2.30 -4.48
C PHE A 154 14.47 -2.74 -5.55
N ILE A 155 13.18 -2.48 -5.31
CA ILE A 155 12.09 -2.80 -6.23
C ILE A 155 12.19 -2.00 -7.53
N ALA A 156 12.45 -0.69 -7.44
CA ALA A 156 12.58 0.20 -8.59
C ALA A 156 13.76 -0.20 -9.48
N ILE A 157 14.92 -0.49 -8.86
CA ILE A 157 16.13 -0.95 -9.56
C ILE A 157 15.86 -2.29 -10.25
N TYR A 158 15.27 -3.26 -9.53
CA TYR A 158 14.95 -4.57 -10.08
C TYR A 158 14.00 -4.47 -11.28
N ASN A 159 12.94 -3.66 -11.17
CA ASN A 159 11.98 -3.43 -12.24
C ASN A 159 12.63 -2.73 -13.44
N HIS A 160 13.53 -1.77 -13.21
CA HIS A 160 14.28 -1.09 -14.27
C HIS A 160 15.15 -2.06 -15.08
N PHE A 161 15.89 -2.95 -14.41
CA PHE A 161 16.70 -3.96 -15.07
C PHE A 161 15.84 -4.97 -15.85
N HIS A 162 14.71 -5.38 -15.26
CA HIS A 162 13.75 -6.28 -15.92
C HIS A 162 13.18 -5.68 -17.21
N ILE A 163 12.79 -4.39 -17.18
CA ILE A 163 12.31 -3.68 -18.38
C ILE A 163 13.38 -3.60 -19.47
N LYS A 164 14.65 -3.32 -19.09
CA LYS A 164 15.77 -3.29 -20.04
C LYS A 164 15.99 -4.65 -20.72
N LYS A 165 15.86 -5.74 -19.97
CA LYS A 165 15.97 -7.10 -20.51
C LYS A 165 14.85 -7.43 -21.51
N LEU A 166 13.64 -6.90 -21.29
CA LEU A 166 12.47 -7.11 -22.16
C LEU A 166 12.48 -6.29 -23.47
N LYS A 167 13.32 -5.24 -23.57
CA LYS A 167 13.43 -4.41 -24.79
C LYS A 167 13.83 -5.21 -26.04
N GLY A 168 14.34 -6.44 -25.90
CA GLY A 168 14.63 -7.34 -27.01
C GLY A 168 13.43 -8.09 -27.61
N SER A 169 12.24 -8.17 -26.97
CA SER A 169 11.15 -9.00 -27.52
C SER A 169 9.70 -8.55 -27.37
N LYS A 170 9.35 -7.50 -26.61
CA LYS A 170 8.02 -6.83 -26.63
C LYS A 170 8.03 -5.58 -25.72
N LYS A 171 7.39 -4.48 -26.15
CA LYS A 171 7.29 -3.24 -25.37
C LYS A 171 6.66 -3.52 -23.98
N PRO A 172 7.19 -2.94 -22.88
CA PRO A 172 6.54 -3.06 -21.57
C PRO A 172 5.14 -2.46 -21.66
N GLY A 173 4.12 -3.27 -21.36
CA GLY A 173 2.73 -2.84 -21.43
C GLY A 173 2.42 -1.72 -20.43
N HIS A 174 1.44 -0.87 -20.76
CA HIS A 174 0.92 0.24 -19.94
C HIS A 174 0.64 -0.13 -18.47
N LEU A 175 0.46 -1.42 -18.17
CA LEU A 175 0.31 -1.96 -16.82
C LEU A 175 1.54 -1.69 -15.92
N HIS A 176 2.77 -1.73 -16.44
CA HIS A 176 3.98 -1.49 -15.64
C HIS A 176 4.01 -0.08 -15.02
N MET A 177 3.55 0.92 -15.79
CA MET A 177 3.49 2.30 -15.33
C MET A 177 2.48 2.45 -14.19
N ILE A 178 1.31 1.79 -14.29
CA ILE A 178 0.28 1.83 -13.24
C ILE A 178 0.84 1.28 -11.92
N TYR A 179 1.61 0.19 -11.97
CA TYR A 179 2.23 -0.39 -10.78
C TYR A 179 3.25 0.53 -10.12
N LEU A 180 4.09 1.18 -10.92
CA LEU A 180 5.09 2.11 -10.42
C LEU A 180 4.43 3.34 -9.79
N ILE A 181 3.38 3.87 -10.42
CA ILE A 181 2.62 4.99 -9.87
C ILE A 181 1.93 4.58 -8.56
N LEU A 182 1.27 3.41 -8.50
CA LEU A 182 0.61 2.93 -7.28
C LEU A 182 1.62 2.78 -6.12
N PHE A 183 2.83 2.33 -6.45
CA PHE A 183 3.91 2.21 -5.48
C PHE A 183 4.42 3.56 -4.97
N VAL A 184 4.55 4.57 -5.83
CA VAL A 184 4.89 5.94 -5.43
C VAL A 184 3.81 6.55 -4.53
N PHE A 185 2.53 6.40 -4.88
CA PHE A 185 1.44 6.90 -4.04
C PHE A 185 1.38 6.19 -2.69
N TRP A 186 1.71 4.91 -2.66
CA TRP A 186 1.82 4.19 -1.40
C TRP A 186 2.94 4.76 -0.52
N MET A 187 4.12 5.06 -1.08
CA MET A 187 5.22 5.70 -0.32
C MET A 187 4.79 7.06 0.24
N LEU A 188 4.07 7.85 -0.54
CA LEU A 188 3.54 9.15 -0.10
C LEU A 188 2.54 8.98 1.05
N ASN A 189 1.63 7.99 0.96
CA ASN A 189 0.68 7.67 2.02
C ASN A 189 1.36 7.15 3.30
N LEU A 190 2.47 6.43 3.17
CA LEU A 190 3.24 5.96 4.31
C LEU A 190 3.99 7.13 4.98
N ALA A 191 4.58 8.02 4.18
CA ALA A 191 5.27 9.22 4.67
C ALA A 191 4.31 10.14 5.44
N ASP A 192 3.13 10.34 4.89
CA ASP A 192 2.02 11.07 5.51
C ASP A 192 1.64 10.49 6.89
N LEU A 193 1.44 9.17 6.97
CA LEU A 193 1.12 8.52 8.25
C LEU A 193 2.27 8.64 9.28
N LEU A 194 3.53 8.59 8.84
CA LEU A 194 4.68 8.48 9.74
C LEU A 194 5.25 9.83 10.19
N ILE A 195 5.09 10.89 9.39
CA ILE A 195 5.62 12.22 9.70
C ILE A 195 4.49 13.04 10.34
N SER A 196 4.53 13.18 11.67
CA SER A 196 3.62 14.10 12.37
C SER A 196 3.83 15.53 11.85
N GLY A 197 2.73 16.25 11.59
CA GLY A 197 2.77 17.61 11.05
C GLY A 197 3.04 17.70 9.54
N PHE A 198 2.73 16.66 8.77
CA PHE A 198 2.75 16.74 7.31
C PHE A 198 1.83 17.86 6.79
N ASN A 199 2.18 18.49 5.67
CA ASN A 199 1.41 19.64 5.17
C ASN A 199 -0.02 19.20 4.79
N PRO A 200 -1.08 19.75 5.43
CA PRO A 200 -2.46 19.29 5.21
C PRO A 200 -2.93 19.42 3.76
N ILE A 201 -2.41 20.41 3.01
CA ILE A 201 -2.73 20.58 1.59
C ILE A 201 -2.14 19.43 0.77
N LEU A 202 -0.92 19.00 1.09
CA LEU A 202 -0.28 17.86 0.43
C LEU A 202 -0.99 16.56 0.79
N GLU A 203 -1.39 16.37 2.04
CA GLU A 203 -2.17 15.20 2.50
C GLU A 203 -3.47 15.06 1.69
N ILE A 204 -4.25 16.14 1.59
CA ILE A 204 -5.48 16.16 0.80
C ILE A 204 -5.19 15.84 -0.67
N LEU A 205 -4.15 16.44 -1.25
CA LEU A 205 -3.77 16.21 -2.65
C LEU A 205 -3.36 14.75 -2.87
N ILE A 206 -2.52 14.19 -2.00
CA ILE A 206 -2.09 12.77 -2.06
C ILE A 206 -3.30 11.85 -1.96
N SER A 207 -4.24 12.15 -1.05
CA SER A 207 -5.47 11.38 -0.85
C SER A 207 -6.37 11.42 -2.08
N MET A 208 -6.61 12.61 -2.66
CA MET A 208 -7.40 12.76 -3.89
C MET A 208 -6.79 12.01 -5.07
N VAL A 209 -5.47 12.12 -5.27
CA VAL A 209 -4.82 11.43 -6.39
C VAL A 209 -4.79 9.91 -6.15
N SER A 210 -4.62 9.46 -4.91
CA SER A 210 -4.71 8.04 -4.56
C SER A 210 -6.10 7.47 -4.84
N ILE A 211 -7.17 8.17 -4.45
CA ILE A 211 -8.55 7.79 -4.80
C ILE A 211 -8.70 7.70 -6.33
N GLY A 212 -8.28 8.74 -7.05
CA GLY A 212 -8.35 8.77 -8.50
C GLY A 212 -7.63 7.58 -9.15
N LEU A 213 -6.46 7.21 -8.63
CA LEU A 213 -5.69 6.07 -9.11
C LEU A 213 -6.41 4.75 -8.86
N PHE A 214 -6.92 4.51 -7.65
CA PHE A 214 -7.67 3.29 -7.33
C PHE A 214 -8.95 3.18 -8.15
N LEU A 215 -9.66 4.29 -8.39
CA LEU A 215 -10.84 4.33 -9.26
C LEU A 215 -10.48 4.04 -10.73
N VAL A 216 -9.38 4.61 -11.26
CA VAL A 216 -8.91 4.32 -12.62
C VAL A 216 -8.57 2.84 -12.78
N ILE A 217 -7.94 2.23 -11.77
CA ILE A 217 -7.62 0.80 -11.78
C ILE A 217 -8.91 -0.02 -11.72
N LEU A 218 -9.81 0.31 -10.80
CA LEU A 218 -11.10 -0.35 -10.69
C LEU A 218 -11.87 -0.30 -12.00
N TYR A 219 -11.96 0.88 -12.62
CA TYR A 219 -12.60 1.05 -13.93
C TYR A 219 -11.97 0.18 -15.00
N LYS A 220 -10.62 0.17 -15.10
CA LYS A 220 -9.91 -0.70 -16.06
C LYS A 220 -10.17 -2.18 -15.81
N VAL A 221 -10.17 -2.60 -14.55
CA VAL A 221 -10.44 -3.98 -14.14
C VAL A 221 -11.86 -4.40 -14.49
N VAL A 222 -12.87 -3.61 -14.10
CA VAL A 222 -14.29 -3.91 -14.35
C VAL A 222 -14.60 -3.89 -15.84
N LYS A 223 -14.08 -2.91 -16.59
CA LYS A 223 -14.27 -2.83 -18.04
C LYS A 223 -13.76 -4.07 -18.76
N ASN A 224 -12.58 -4.56 -18.38
CA ASN A 224 -12.00 -5.76 -18.99
C ASN A 224 -12.74 -7.05 -18.59
N VAL A 225 -13.34 -7.09 -17.40
CA VAL A 225 -14.18 -8.22 -16.96
C VAL A 225 -15.49 -8.25 -17.74
N GLY A 226 -16.17 -7.11 -17.89
CA GLY A 226 -17.49 -7.02 -18.52
C GLY A 226 -17.50 -7.12 -20.05
N SER A 227 -16.34 -6.98 -20.70
CA SER A 227 -16.19 -7.18 -22.15
C SER A 227 -15.87 -8.63 -22.54
N SER A 228 -15.80 -9.54 -21.56
CA SER A 228 -15.50 -10.97 -21.74
C SER A 228 -16.78 -11.79 -21.58
#